data_AF-A0A661I160-F1
#
_entry.id   AF-A0A661I160-F1
#
_cell.length_a   1.000
_cell.length_b   1.000
_cell.length_c   1.000
_cell.angle_alpha   90.00
_cell.angle_beta   90.00
_cell.angle_gamma   90.00
#
_symmetry.space_group_name_H-M   'P 1'
#
loop_
_entity.id
_entity.type
_entity.pdbx_description
1 polymer ?
#
loop_
_entity_poly.entity_id
_entity_poly.type
_entity_poly.pdbx_seq_one_letter_code
_entity_poly.pdbx_strand_id
1 'polypeptide(L)' 'RLVNNLKLADRGVKPKSSEDRGGYLLRYTNAPCIISEPFFIDNDDDLAKAKKKIKGLTSAYAKAINDIAEVV' A
#
# COMPACT_ATOMS: atom_id res chain seq x y z
N ARG A 1 -5.10 7.96 1.64
CA ARG A 1 -4.78 8.38 0.24
C ARG A 1 -5.13 7.30 -0.77
N LEU A 2 -4.59 6.08 -0.62
CA LEU A 2 -4.88 4.93 -1.50
C LEU A 2 -6.34 4.50 -1.43
N VAL A 3 -6.89 4.32 -0.22
CA VAL A 3 -8.31 4.02 0.02
C VAL A 3 -9.22 5.07 -0.62
N ASN A 4 -8.92 6.36 -0.42
CA ASN A 4 -9.69 7.46 -1.03
C ASN A 4 -9.70 7.41 -2.57
N ASN A 5 -8.60 6.94 -3.18
CA ASN A 5 -8.51 6.80 -4.62
C ASN A 5 -9.38 5.63 -5.11
N LEU A 6 -9.10 4.43 -4.60
CA LEU A 6 -9.76 3.21 -5.10
C LEU A 6 -11.21 3.12 -4.66
N LYS A 7 -11.59 3.71 -3.53
CA LYS A 7 -12.92 3.54 -2.90
C LYS A 7 -13.21 2.06 -2.65
N LEU A 8 -12.23 1.36 -2.08
CA LEU A 8 -12.34 0.00 -1.57
C LEU A 8 -12.38 0.04 -0.03
N ALA A 9 -12.71 -1.08 0.60
CA ALA A 9 -12.75 -1.16 2.05
C ALA A 9 -11.37 -0.85 2.67
N ASP A 10 -11.35 -0.03 3.73
CA ASP A 10 -10.14 0.22 4.50
C ASP A 10 -9.87 -0.96 5.45
N ARG A 11 -8.74 -1.65 5.24
CA ARG A 11 -8.31 -2.80 6.04
C ARG A 11 -7.39 -2.42 7.19
N GLY A 12 -7.09 -1.13 7.35
CA GLY A 12 -6.21 -0.60 8.37
C GLY A 12 -4.74 -0.99 8.21
N VAL A 13 -3.90 -0.40 9.06
CA VAL A 13 -2.50 -0.81 9.22
C VAL A 13 -2.45 -2.07 10.08
N LYS A 14 -1.68 -3.07 9.64
CA LYS A 14 -1.53 -4.33 10.36
C LYS A 14 -0.08 -4.51 10.81
N PRO A 15 0.19 -4.70 12.13
CA PRO A 15 1.51 -5.08 12.57
C PRO A 15 1.88 -6.46 12.00
N LYS A 16 3.18 -6.71 11.88
CA LYS A 16 3.73 -7.96 11.35
C LYS A 16 4.87 -8.45 12.24
N SER A 17 4.91 -9.75 12.53
CA SER A 17 6.12 -10.42 13.03
C SER A 17 7.00 -10.85 11.85
N SER A 18 8.22 -11.32 12.13
CA SER A 18 9.13 -11.84 11.09
C SER A 18 8.57 -13.07 10.38
N GLU A 19 7.74 -13.86 11.07
CA GLU A 19 7.15 -15.12 10.62
C GLU A 19 5.89 -14.90 9.78
N ASP A 20 5.28 -13.71 9.87
CA ASP A 20 4.15 -13.34 9.02
C ASP A 20 4.58 -13.20 7.55
N ARG A 21 3.63 -13.44 6.63
CA ARG A 21 3.85 -13.16 5.20
C ARG A 21 4.24 -11.69 5.00
N GLY A 22 5.39 -11.49 4.34
CA GLY A 22 5.99 -10.17 4.12
C GLY A 22 6.81 -9.64 5.30
N GLY A 23 6.71 -10.26 6.48
CA GLY A 23 7.40 -9.87 7.71
C GLY A 23 8.92 -9.90 7.59
N TYR A 24 9.47 -10.90 6.90
CA TYR A 24 10.91 -10.98 6.64
C TYR A 24 11.46 -9.76 5.90
N LEU A 25 10.75 -9.28 4.86
CA LEU A 25 11.14 -8.08 4.12
C LEU A 25 11.14 -6.85 5.04
N LEU A 26 10.11 -6.70 5.88
CA LEU A 26 10.01 -5.60 6.83
C LEU A 26 11.12 -5.65 7.90
N ARG A 27 11.45 -6.85 8.40
CA ARG A 27 12.42 -7.04 9.48
C ARG A 27 13.87 -6.79 9.05
N TYR A 28 14.24 -7.22 7.85
CA TYR A 28 15.63 -7.24 7.40
C TYR A 28 15.99 -6.10 6.42
N THR A 29 15.04 -5.22 6.07
CA THR A 29 15.35 -3.99 5.35
C THR A 29 15.84 -2.92 6.33
N ASN A 30 17.07 -2.42 6.14
CA ASN A 30 17.66 -1.42 7.03
C ASN A 30 17.00 -0.03 6.91
N ALA A 31 16.56 0.34 5.71
CA ALA A 31 15.81 1.58 5.49
C ALA A 31 14.35 1.44 5.99
N PRO A 32 13.65 2.55 6.29
CA PRO A 32 12.21 2.50 6.59
C PRO A 32 11.45 1.73 5.52
N CYS A 33 10.74 0.67 5.93
CA CYS A 33 10.10 -0.27 5.03
C CYS A 33 8.64 -0.47 5.42
N ILE A 34 7.74 -0.40 4.43
CA ILE A 34 6.31 -0.68 4.56
C ILE A 34 5.85 -1.48 3.34
N ILE A 35 4.83 -2.32 3.53
CA ILE A 35 4.15 -3.03 2.44
C ILE A 35 2.73 -2.48 2.33
N SER A 36 2.38 -1.98 1.16
CA SER A 36 1.03 -1.48 0.85
C SER A 36 0.34 -2.42 -0.12
N GLU A 37 -0.77 -3.02 0.32
CA GLU A 37 -1.62 -3.93 -0.46
C GLU A 37 -3.00 -3.27 -0.68
N PRO A 38 -3.13 -2.33 -1.65
CA PRO A 38 -4.31 -1.48 -1.76
C PRO A 38 -5.55 -2.17 -2.37
N PHE A 39 -5.39 -3.34 -2.98
CA PHE A 39 -6.45 -4.14 -3.59
C PHE A 39 -5.99 -5.60 -3.76
N PHE A 40 -6.93 -6.50 -4.02
CA PHE A 40 -6.67 -7.91 -4.31
C PHE A 40 -6.62 -8.15 -5.82
N ILE A 41 -5.49 -8.64 -6.35
CA ILE A 41 -5.34 -8.88 -7.80
C ILE A 41 -6.19 -10.05 -8.30
N ASP A 42 -6.52 -10.99 -7.42
CA ASP A 42 -7.39 -12.14 -7.64
C ASP A 42 -8.88 -11.82 -7.47
N ASN A 43 -9.22 -10.57 -7.14
CA ASN A 43 -10.58 -10.07 -7.20
C ASN A 43 -10.75 -9.22 -8.48
N ASP A 44 -11.60 -9.68 -9.39
CA ASP A 44 -11.78 -9.06 -10.71
C ASP A 44 -12.25 -7.61 -10.63
N ASP A 45 -13.16 -7.29 -9.70
CA ASP A 45 -13.68 -5.93 -9.50
C ASP A 45 -12.60 -4.98 -8.96
N ASP A 46 -11.84 -5.43 -7.97
CA ASP A 46 -10.67 -4.73 -7.42
C ASP A 46 -9.65 -4.43 -8.51
N LEU A 47 -9.30 -5.45 -9.30
CA LEU A 47 -8.34 -5.34 -10.40
C LEU A 47 -8.82 -4.36 -11.48
N ALA A 48 -10.08 -4.47 -11.90
CA ALA A 48 -10.68 -3.57 -12.89
C ALA A 48 -10.65 -2.11 -12.39
N LYS A 49 -10.97 -1.90 -11.11
CA LYS A 49 -10.97 -0.58 -10.47
C LYS A 49 -9.56 0.00 -10.35
N ALA A 50 -8.59 -0.82 -9.95
CA ALA A 50 -7.19 -0.43 -9.88
C ALA A 50 -6.63 -0.06 -11.27
N LYS A 51 -6.92 -0.86 -12.30
CA LYS A 51 -6.54 -0.56 -13.70
C LYS A 51 -7.14 0.76 -14.17
N LYS A 52 -8.44 0.99 -13.93
CA LYS A 52 -9.12 2.25 -14.31
C LYS A 52 -8.54 3.48 -13.62
N LYS A 53 -8.03 3.34 -12.39
CA LYS A 53 -7.54 4.45 -11.56
C LYS A 53 -6.03 4.49 -11.37
N ILE A 54 -5.27 3.75 -12.19
CA ILE A 54 -3.84 3.50 -11.96
C ILE A 54 -3.03 4.80 -11.82
N LYS A 55 -3.28 5.81 -12.67
CA LYS A 55 -2.59 7.11 -12.59
C LYS A 55 -2.81 7.80 -11.24
N GLY A 56 -4.06 7.82 -10.79
CA GLY A 56 -4.39 8.41 -9.50
C GLY A 56 -3.81 7.61 -8.33
N LEU A 57 -3.73 6.29 -8.46
CA LEU A 57 -3.09 5.43 -7.46
C LEU A 57 -1.59 5.75 -7.37
N THR A 58 -0.89 5.91 -8.50
CA THR A 58 0.50 6.36 -8.56
C THR A 58 0.70 7.72 -7.90
N SER A 59 -0.15 8.72 -8.22
CA SER A 59 -0.07 10.04 -7.58
C SER A 59 -0.31 9.96 -6.06
N ALA A 60 -1.21 9.09 -5.62
CA ALA A 60 -1.48 8.88 -4.20
C ALA A 60 -0.28 8.25 -3.47
N TYR A 61 0.45 7.34 -4.12
CA TYR A 61 1.71 6.79 -3.62
C TYR A 61 2.80 7.86 -3.52
N ALA A 62 3.05 8.59 -4.61
CA ALA A 62 4.08 9.64 -4.64
C ALA A 62 3.87 10.67 -3.53
N LYS A 63 2.62 11.14 -3.37
CA LYS A 63 2.26 12.06 -2.29
C LYS A 63 2.52 11.44 -0.91
N ALA A 64 2.11 10.19 -0.69
CA ALA A 64 2.32 9.52 0.59
C ALA A 64 3.81 9.37 0.93
N ILE A 65 4.64 9.04 -0.05
CA ILE A 65 6.09 8.89 0.13
C ILE A 65 6.74 10.23 0.46
N ASN A 66 6.39 11.30 -0.26
CA ASN A 66 6.89 12.64 0.05
C ASN A 66 6.50 13.08 1.46
N ASP A 67 5.22 12.86 1.83
CA ASP A 67 4.72 13.22 3.15
C ASP A 67 5.44 12.42 4.27
N ILE A 68 5.92 11.19 4.01
CA ILE A 68 6.76 10.42 4.95
C ILE A 68 8.18 11.00 5.01
N ALA A 69 8.76 11.34 3.85
CA ALA A 69 10.12 11.85 3.76
C ALA A 69 10.29 13.24 4.41
N GLU A 70 9.23 14.05 4.48
CA GLU A 70 9.24 15.34 5.18
C GLU A 70 9.16 15.22 6.72
N VAL A 71 8.73 14.06 7.23
CA VAL A 71 8.54 13.81 8.67
C VAL A 71 9.79 13.16 9.30
N VAL A 72 10.66 12.58 8.49
CA VAL A 72 11.93 11.94 8.90
C VAL A 72 13.07 12.93 8.82
#